data_AF-A0A063BLK9-F1
#
_entry.id   AF-A0A063BLK9-F1
#
_cell.length_a   1.000
_cell.length_b   1.000
_cell.length_c   1.000
_cell.angle_alpha   90.00
_cell.angle_beta   90.00
_cell.angle_gamma   90.00
#
_symmetry.space_group_name_H-M   'P 1'
#
loop_
_entity.id
_entity.type
_entity.pdbx_description
1 polymer ?
#
loop_
_entity_poly.entity_id
_entity_poly.type
_entity_poly.pdbx_seq_one_letter_code
_entity_poly.pdbx_strand_id
1 'polypeptide(L)'
;MNDLTDMATLSADTVPAELEAAVTRATDALLAAQKPDGHWVYELEADSTIPAEYILLVHYLGETPNLELEQKIGRYLRRIQQQDGGWPLFTDGAPNIS
;
A
#
# COMPACT_ATOMS: atom_id res chain seq x y z
N MET A 1 20.20 -55.04 14.13
CA MET A 1 19.78 -54.35 15.36
C MET A 1 19.51 -52.91 14.95
N ASN A 2 18.25 -52.61 14.61
CA ASN A 2 17.84 -51.26 14.24
C ASN A 2 17.83 -50.42 15.53
N ASP A 3 18.69 -49.41 15.59
CA ASP A 3 18.54 -48.35 16.58
C ASP A 3 17.74 -47.22 15.93
N LEU A 4 16.43 -47.22 16.19
CA LEU A 4 15.42 -46.31 15.64
C LEU A 4 15.24 -45.06 16.52
N THR A 5 16.28 -44.65 17.26
CA THR A 5 16.13 -43.70 18.37
C THR A 5 16.84 -42.37 18.17
N ASP A 6 17.24 -42.04 16.95
CA ASP A 6 17.82 -40.72 16.62
C ASP A 6 16.96 -39.96 15.59
N MET A 7 15.64 -40.01 15.76
CA MET A 7 14.79 -38.85 15.43
C MET A 7 14.85 -37.87 16.59
N ALA A 8 16.05 -37.42 16.94
CA ALA A 8 16.25 -36.28 17.81
C ALA A 8 15.35 -35.18 17.25
N THR A 9 14.28 -34.93 18.00
CA THR A 9 13.41 -33.77 17.95
C THR A 9 14.13 -32.63 17.25
N LEU A 10 13.59 -32.16 16.12
CA LEU A 10 13.89 -30.83 15.59
C LEU A 10 13.74 -29.89 16.79
N SER A 11 14.85 -29.56 17.44
CA SER A 11 14.86 -28.60 18.53
C SER A 11 14.30 -27.36 17.90
N ALA A 12 13.22 -26.81 18.48
CA ALA A 12 12.66 -25.55 18.04
C ALA A 12 13.81 -24.57 17.85
N ASP A 13 14.19 -24.36 16.59
CA ASP A 13 15.30 -23.50 16.22
C ASP A 13 15.04 -22.17 16.89
N THR A 14 15.96 -21.76 17.75
CA THR A 14 15.81 -20.56 18.55
C THR A 14 15.63 -19.41 17.58
N VAL A 15 14.41 -18.87 17.49
CA VAL A 15 14.12 -17.72 16.64
C VAL A 15 15.10 -16.62 17.04
N PRO A 16 15.89 -16.07 16.10
CA PRO A 16 16.87 -15.05 16.44
C PRO A 16 16.21 -13.90 17.21
N ALA A 17 16.81 -13.44 18.31
CA ALA A 17 16.23 -12.39 19.15
C ALA A 17 15.89 -11.10 18.37
N GLU A 18 16.64 -10.82 17.31
CA GLU A 18 16.39 -9.69 16.41
C GLU A 18 15.08 -9.86 15.62
N LEU A 19 14.75 -11.08 15.20
CA LEU A 19 13.51 -11.40 14.50
C LEU A 19 12.31 -11.22 15.44
N GLU A 20 12.38 -11.75 16.67
CA GLU A 20 11.33 -11.55 17.68
C GLU A 20 11.12 -10.06 18.01
N ALA A 21 12.21 -9.32 18.14
CA ALA A 21 12.13 -7.87 18.35
C ALA A 21 11.51 -7.15 17.15
N ALA A 22 11.80 -7.57 15.91
CA ALA A 22 11.19 -7.00 14.71
C ALA A 22 9.69 -7.30 14.62
N VAL A 23 9.28 -8.52 14.93
CA VAL A 23 7.86 -8.93 14.97
C VAL A 23 7.12 -8.10 16.01
N THR A 24 7.65 -8.00 17.23
CA THR A 24 7.01 -7.23 18.32
C THR A 24 6.81 -5.76 17.90
N ARG A 25 7.84 -5.11 17.33
CA ARG A 25 7.72 -3.71 16.86
C ARG A 25 6.67 -3.56 15.76
N ALA A 26 6.61 -4.50 14.81
CA ALA A 26 5.63 -4.45 13.72
C ALA A 26 4.20 -4.66 14.25
N THR A 27 4.01 -5.60 15.17
CA THR A 27 2.73 -5.86 15.83
C THR A 27 2.26 -4.63 16.62
N ASP A 28 3.13 -4.04 17.43
CA ASP A 28 2.81 -2.84 18.21
C ASP A 28 2.42 -1.68 17.30
N ALA A 29 3.14 -1.47 16.19
CA ALA A 29 2.82 -0.44 15.22
C ALA A 29 1.45 -0.65 14.54
N LEU A 30 1.14 -1.89 14.14
CA LEU A 30 -0.16 -2.22 13.55
C LEU A 30 -1.28 -2.04 14.57
N LEU A 31 -1.13 -2.53 15.80
CA LEU A 31 -2.15 -2.37 16.85
C LEU A 31 -2.37 -0.91 17.21
N ALA A 32 -1.31 -0.10 17.26
CA ALA A 32 -1.41 1.34 17.50
C ALA A 32 -2.15 2.10 16.36
N ALA A 33 -2.12 1.57 15.14
CA ALA A 33 -2.82 2.16 13.99
C ALA A 33 -4.31 1.73 13.90
N GLN A 34 -4.74 0.75 14.69
CA GLN A 34 -6.13 0.27 14.69
C GLN A 34 -7.11 1.34 15.18
N LYS A 35 -8.26 1.45 14.52
CA LYS A 35 -9.34 2.36 14.94
C LYS A 35 -10.11 1.78 16.15
N PRO A 36 -10.83 2.61 16.92
CA PRO A 36 -11.53 2.16 18.14
C PRO A 36 -12.56 1.03 17.95
N ASP A 37 -13.09 0.87 16.74
CA ASP A 37 -14.03 -0.18 16.33
C ASP A 37 -13.33 -1.41 15.71
N GLY A 38 -12.00 -1.46 15.74
CA GLY A 38 -11.19 -2.63 15.40
C GLY A 38 -10.72 -2.73 13.96
N HIS A 39 -11.06 -1.79 13.07
CA HIS A 39 -10.59 -1.82 11.68
C HIS A 39 -9.29 -1.03 11.47
N TRP A 40 -8.63 -1.26 10.33
CA TRP A 40 -7.51 -0.45 9.84
C TRP A 40 -7.93 0.31 8.59
N VAL A 41 -7.41 1.53 8.45
CA VAL A 41 -7.59 2.35 7.24
C VAL A 41 -6.23 2.77 6.74
N TYR A 42 -5.91 2.37 5.52
CA TYR A 42 -4.73 2.80 4.79
C TYR A 42 -5.15 3.24 3.39
N GLU A 43 -4.28 3.98 2.73
CA GLU A 43 -4.51 4.39 1.35
C GLU A 43 -4.48 3.15 0.44
N LEU A 44 -5.52 3.02 -0.39
CA LEU A 44 -5.52 2.09 -1.52
C LEU A 44 -5.15 2.91 -2.75
N GLU A 45 -3.87 2.86 -3.13
CA GLU A 45 -3.39 3.54 -4.33
C GLU A 45 -3.72 2.69 -5.56
N ALA A 46 -4.56 3.23 -6.44
CA ALA A 46 -4.82 2.71 -7.77
C ALA A 46 -4.03 3.52 -8.81
N ASP A 47 -4.31 3.33 -10.09
CA ASP A 47 -3.66 4.13 -11.15
C ASP A 47 -4.10 5.61 -11.14
N SER A 48 -3.46 6.39 -12.02
CA SER A 48 -3.75 7.81 -12.19
C SER A 48 -5.12 8.10 -12.83
N THR A 49 -5.80 7.11 -13.42
CA THR A 49 -7.01 7.37 -14.20
C THR A 49 -8.20 7.65 -13.29
N ILE A 50 -8.38 6.91 -12.20
CA ILE A 50 -9.50 7.13 -11.25
C ILE A 50 -9.62 8.60 -10.81
N PRO A 51 -8.57 9.26 -10.27
CA PRO A 51 -8.68 10.66 -9.88
C PRO A 51 -8.77 11.64 -11.07
N ALA A 52 -8.16 11.32 -12.22
CA ALA A 52 -8.28 12.16 -13.42
C ALA A 52 -9.71 12.11 -14.00
N GLU A 53 -10.29 10.92 -14.08
CA GLU A 53 -11.66 10.66 -14.51
C GLU A 53 -12.68 11.32 -13.58
N TYR A 54 -12.42 11.36 -12.27
CA TYR A 54 -13.29 12.09 -11.34
C TYR A 54 -13.39 13.58 -11.69
N ILE A 55 -12.27 14.24 -12.00
CA ILE A 55 -12.28 15.64 -12.46
C ILE A 55 -13.12 15.74 -13.74
N LEU A 56 -12.82 14.90 -14.74
CA LEU A 56 -13.53 14.91 -16.02
C LEU A 56 -15.04 14.68 -15.84
N LEU A 57 -15.44 13.76 -14.96
CA LEU A 57 -16.82 13.41 -14.67
C LEU A 57 -17.60 14.59 -14.09
N VAL A 58 -17.05 15.29 -13.10
CA VAL A 58 -17.67 16.47 -12.47
C VAL A 58 -17.96 17.54 -13.53
N HIS A 59 -16.96 17.83 -14.37
CA HIS A 59 -17.10 18.81 -15.46
C HIS A 59 -18.08 18.33 -16.54
N TYR A 60 -18.08 17.04 -16.88
CA TYR A 60 -19.00 16.45 -17.85
C TYR A 60 -20.47 16.53 -17.41
N LEU A 61 -20.74 16.28 -16.12
CA LEU A 61 -22.08 16.37 -15.55
C LEU A 61 -22.55 17.81 -15.32
N GLY A 62 -21.67 18.80 -15.47
CA GLY A 62 -21.97 20.20 -15.18
C GLY A 62 -22.17 20.47 -13.68
N GLU A 63 -21.63 19.62 -12.83
CA GLU A 63 -21.66 19.80 -11.38
C GLU A 63 -20.74 20.97 -10.98
N THR A 64 -21.05 21.62 -9.86
CA THR A 64 -20.16 22.65 -9.32
C THR A 64 -18.90 21.98 -8.76
N PRO A 65 -17.70 22.25 -9.30
CA PRO A 65 -16.50 21.56 -8.86
C PRO A 65 -16.09 21.98 -7.45
N ASN A 66 -15.66 21.00 -6.65
CA ASN A 66 -14.89 21.30 -5.44
C ASN A 66 -13.44 21.64 -5.84
N LEU A 67 -13.17 22.94 -6.01
CA LEU A 67 -11.87 23.43 -6.48
C LEU A 67 -10.70 23.08 -5.55
N GLU A 68 -10.94 22.94 -4.24
CA GLU A 68 -9.88 22.52 -3.31
C GLU A 68 -9.48 21.06 -3.57
N LEU A 69 -10.46 20.18 -3.77
CA LEU A 69 -10.24 18.78 -4.10
C LEU A 69 -9.59 18.62 -5.47
N GLU A 70 -10.08 19.34 -6.49
CA GLU A 70 -9.51 19.32 -7.83
C GLU A 70 -8.02 19.74 -7.82
N GLN A 71 -7.67 20.77 -7.05
CA GLN A 71 -6.27 21.16 -6.87
C GLN A 71 -5.43 20.10 -6.15
N LYS A 72 -5.98 19.41 -5.14
CA LYS A 72 -5.31 18.30 -4.46
C LYS A 72 -5.05 17.15 -5.43
N ILE A 73 -6.04 16.78 -6.24
CA ILE A 73 -5.89 15.77 -7.30
C ILE A 73 -4.83 16.19 -8.31
N GLY A 74 -4.86 17.44 -8.78
CA GLY A 74 -3.87 17.94 -9.72
C GLY A 74 -2.44 17.93 -9.15
N ARG A 75 -2.24 18.19 -7.86
CA ARG A 75 -0.94 18.05 -7.21
C ARG A 75 -0.51 16.59 -7.10
N TYR A 76 -1.44 15.71 -6.75
CA TYR A 76 -1.20 14.27 -6.68
C TYR A 76 -0.74 13.70 -8.04
N LEU A 77 -1.48 13.98 -9.12
CA LEU A 77 -1.16 13.51 -10.47
C LEU A 77 0.25 13.93 -10.93
N ARG A 78 0.66 15.17 -10.65
CA ARG A 78 2.01 15.67 -10.97
C ARG A 78 3.09 15.04 -10.10
N ARG A 79 2.77 14.70 -8.84
CA ARG A 79 3.71 14.04 -7.91
C ARG A 79 4.05 12.62 -8.36
N ILE A 80 3.07 11.90 -8.92
CA ILE A 80 3.23 10.50 -9.35
C ILE A 80 3.64 10.35 -10.83
N GLN A 81 3.83 11.46 -11.55
CA GLN A 81 4.30 11.45 -12.92
C GLN A 81 5.78 11.01 -12.98
N GLN A 82 6.11 10.09 -13.88
CA GLN A 82 7.48 9.65 -14.09
C GLN A 82 8.33 10.73 -14.77
N GLN A 83 9.66 10.56 -14.72
CA GLN A 83 10.61 11.52 -15.33
C GLN A 83 10.45 11.66 -16.84
N ASP A 84 9.99 10.62 -17.53
CA ASP A 84 9.69 10.64 -18.96
C ASP A 84 8.32 11.27 -19.29
N GLY A 85 7.59 11.71 -18.27
CA GLY A 85 6.28 12.33 -18.38
C GLY A 85 5.10 11.36 -18.37
N GLY A 86 5.34 10.05 -18.27
CA GLY A 86 4.31 9.02 -18.24
C GLY A 86 3.66 8.78 -16.88
N TRP A 87 2.55 8.03 -16.90
CA TRP A 87 1.92 7.45 -15.71
C TRP A 87 1.84 5.93 -15.88
N PRO A 88 2.43 5.12 -14.97
CA PRO A 88 2.36 3.67 -15.03
C PRO A 88 1.12 3.12 -14.30
N LEU A 89 0.81 1.84 -14.52
CA LEU A 89 -0.25 1.13 -13.77
C LEU A 89 0.18 0.71 -12.35
N PHE A 90 1.48 0.69 -12.07
CA PHE A 90 2.06 0.33 -10.78
C PHE A 90 3.42 1.01 -10.63
N THR A 91 3.92 1.08 -9.39
CA THR A 91 5.21 1.72 -9.05
C THR A 91 6.36 1.14 -9.88
N ASP A 92 7.15 2.01 -10.50
CA ASP A 92 8.28 1.67 -11.37
C ASP A 92 7.94 0.84 -12.63
N GLY A 93 6.67 0.82 -13.04
CA GLY A 93 6.23 0.24 -14.31
C GLY A 93 6.53 1.13 -15.53
N ALA A 94 6.27 0.63 -16.74
CA ALA A 94 6.35 1.43 -17.96
C ALA A 94 5.15 2.41 -18.07
N PRO A 95 5.30 3.56 -18.76
CA PRO A 95 4.18 4.44 -19.07
C PRO A 95 3.03 3.74 -19.77
N ASN A 96 1.80 4.10 -19.39
CA ASN A 96 0.57 3.59 -19.98
C ASN A 96 -0.21 4.75 -20.63
N ILE A 97 -0.71 4.54 -21.85
CA ILE A 97 -1.52 5.53 -22.58
C ILE A 97 -3.03 5.34 -22.39
N SER A 98 -3.42 4.17 -21.90
CA SER A 98 -4.80 3.64 -21.81
C SER A 98 -5.54 3.48 -23.14
#